data_AF-A0A178WQS9-F1
#
_entry.id   AF-A0A178WQS9-F1
#
_cell.length_a   1.000
_cell.length_b   1.000
_cell.length_c   1.000
_cell.angle_alpha   90.00
_cell.angle_beta   90.00
_cell.angle_gamma   90.00
#
_symmetry.space_group_name_H-M   'P 1'
#
loop_
_entity.id
_entity.type
_entity.pdbx_description
1 polymer ?
#
loop_
_entity_poly.entity_id
_entity_poly.type
_entity_poly.pdbx_seq_one_letter_code
_entity_poly.pdbx_strand_id
1 'polypeptide(L)'
;MIPAGRTLITQEDIAALHGMSLRTAQRANPAPWERPGHPAPVNPARGKTHRKLWDEAQAAAFARGEPVPELPALGNPRDLLDRPEAAQEAGMSTATWTRYESMERQRTRTEGERPLVPPADREFGGVPFWYRATVEAYRASRADPERKRGGGRPAGSTESVPRTELSARVAELLNEQTDDGKPLSTPDIAQRLGINYRTALRHVTAAREQNPVAPDQDRTLD
;
A
#
# COMPACT_ATOMS: atom_id res chain seq x y z
N MET A 1 13.16 13.66 -6.22
CA MET A 1 12.65 14.77 -5.42
C MET A 1 12.70 16.00 -6.26
N ILE A 2 11.62 16.78 -6.30
CA ILE A 2 11.52 17.97 -7.14
C ILE A 2 11.64 19.20 -6.22
N PRO A 3 12.64 20.07 -6.44
CA PRO A 3 12.80 21.28 -5.65
C PRO A 3 11.59 22.22 -5.76
N ALA A 4 11.28 22.90 -4.66
CA ALA A 4 10.23 23.90 -4.64
C ALA A 4 10.40 24.98 -5.72
N GLY A 5 9.29 25.39 -6.35
CA GLY A 5 9.27 26.47 -7.34
C GLY A 5 9.76 26.08 -8.73
N ARG A 6 10.04 24.80 -8.99
CA ARG A 6 10.39 24.29 -10.32
C ARG A 6 9.21 23.66 -11.04
N THR A 7 9.17 23.84 -12.36
CA THR A 7 8.21 23.22 -13.26
C THR A 7 8.82 21.95 -13.85
N LEU A 8 8.00 20.92 -14.00
CA LEU A 8 8.41 19.66 -14.62
C LEU A 8 7.82 19.51 -16.00
N ILE A 9 8.61 18.91 -16.88
CA ILE A 9 8.24 18.61 -18.24
C ILE A 9 8.51 17.15 -18.59
N THR A 10 7.77 16.62 -19.57
CA THR A 10 7.89 15.23 -20.04
C THR A 10 8.81 15.12 -21.27
N GLN A 11 8.96 13.91 -21.81
CA GLN A 11 9.70 13.70 -23.07
C GLN A 11 9.04 14.40 -24.26
N GLU A 12 7.71 14.45 -24.26
CA GLU A 12 6.91 15.16 -25.26
C GLU A 12 7.25 16.64 -25.28
N ASP A 13 7.31 17.25 -24.11
CA ASP A 13 7.65 18.66 -23.95
C ASP A 13 9.11 18.93 -24.35
N ILE A 14 10.06 18.06 -23.98
CA ILE A 14 11.45 18.16 -24.44
C ILE A 14 11.52 18.07 -25.96
N ALA A 15 10.80 17.14 -26.58
CA ALA A 15 10.75 17.05 -28.04
C ALA A 15 10.24 18.36 -28.66
N ALA A 16 9.20 18.96 -28.07
CA ALA A 16 8.65 20.23 -28.51
C ALA A 16 9.66 21.39 -28.35
N LEU A 17 10.44 21.43 -27.27
CA LEU A 17 11.54 22.41 -27.10
C LEU A 17 12.59 22.33 -28.23
N HIS A 18 12.76 21.15 -28.83
CA HIS A 18 13.64 20.93 -29.97
C HIS A 18 12.92 21.02 -31.33
N GLY A 19 11.66 21.47 -31.37
CA GLY A 19 10.87 21.58 -32.61
C GLY A 19 10.50 20.23 -33.23
N MET A 20 10.43 19.16 -32.43
CA MET A 20 10.19 17.79 -32.89
C MET A 20 8.89 17.22 -32.31
N SER A 21 8.27 16.30 -33.05
CA SER A 21 7.26 15.41 -32.46
C SER A 21 7.94 14.38 -31.55
N LEU A 22 7.23 13.85 -30.55
CA LEU A 22 7.75 12.77 -29.69
C LEU A 22 8.27 11.59 -30.51
N ARG A 23 7.50 11.15 -31.51
CA ARG A 23 7.85 10.00 -32.37
C ARG A 23 9.14 10.27 -33.16
N THR A 24 9.35 11.50 -33.62
CA THR A 24 10.59 11.91 -34.30
C THR A 24 11.76 11.91 -33.32
N ALA A 25 11.58 12.49 -32.13
CA ALA A 25 12.59 12.56 -31.10
C ALA A 25 13.04 11.17 -30.62
N GLN A 26 12.10 10.23 -30.44
CA GLN A 26 12.39 8.83 -30.07
C GLN A 26 13.18 8.07 -31.14
N ARG A 27 13.08 8.47 -32.41
CA ARG A 27 13.82 7.85 -33.52
C ARG A 27 15.16 8.53 -33.78
N ALA A 28 15.42 9.69 -33.19
CA ALA A 28 16.70 10.35 -33.28
C ALA A 28 17.77 9.57 -32.49
N ASN A 29 19.01 9.58 -32.98
CA ASN A 29 20.14 8.93 -32.32
C ASN A 29 21.31 9.92 -32.16
N PRO A 30 21.60 10.42 -30.95
CA PRO A 30 20.85 10.20 -29.70
C PRO A 30 19.52 10.97 -29.67
N ALA A 31 18.55 10.46 -28.90
CA ALA A 31 17.32 11.20 -28.61
C ALA A 31 17.65 12.52 -27.90
N PRO A 32 16.81 13.57 -27.99
CA PRO A 32 17.14 14.88 -27.41
C PRO A 32 17.48 14.85 -25.91
N TRP A 33 16.73 14.07 -25.12
CA TRP A 33 16.97 13.86 -23.68
C TRP A 33 18.13 12.89 -23.35
N GLU A 34 18.82 12.35 -24.36
CA GLU A 34 20.01 11.49 -24.24
C GLU A 34 21.27 12.15 -24.80
N ARG A 35 21.16 13.38 -25.31
CA ARG A 35 22.30 14.12 -25.84
C ARG A 35 23.34 14.37 -24.74
N PRO A 36 24.64 14.33 -25.07
CA PRO A 36 25.70 14.68 -24.12
C PRO A 36 25.46 16.07 -23.53
N GLY A 37 25.52 16.16 -22.20
CA GLY A 37 25.29 17.41 -21.46
C GLY A 37 23.82 17.75 -21.17
N HIS A 38 22.86 16.96 -21.66
CA HIS A 38 21.45 17.16 -21.30
C HIS A 38 21.26 16.90 -19.80
N PRO A 39 20.45 17.72 -19.09
CA PRO A 39 20.18 17.51 -17.68
C PRO A 39 19.60 16.13 -17.40
N ALA A 40 19.96 15.57 -16.25
CA ALA A 40 19.40 14.31 -15.77
C ALA A 40 17.92 14.47 -15.39
N PRO A 41 17.10 13.40 -15.47
CA PRO A 41 15.74 13.42 -14.96
C PRO A 41 15.70 13.74 -13.46
N VAL A 42 14.73 14.56 -13.03
CA VAL A 42 14.52 14.97 -11.63
C VAL A 42 13.92 13.82 -10.80
N ASN A 43 13.14 12.95 -11.44
CA ASN A 43 12.75 11.68 -10.85
C ASN A 43 13.66 10.56 -11.40
N PRO A 44 14.41 9.85 -10.56
CA PRO A 44 15.13 8.66 -11.02
C PRO A 44 14.06 7.63 -11.38
N ALA A 45 13.86 7.36 -12.68
CA ALA A 45 12.93 6.33 -13.12
C ALA A 45 13.37 4.96 -12.57
N ARG A 46 12.75 4.53 -11.47
CA ARG A 46 12.98 3.20 -10.87
C ARG A 46 12.15 2.16 -11.63
N GLY A 47 12.52 1.91 -12.88
CA GLY A 47 11.93 0.89 -13.76
C GLY A 47 11.43 1.44 -15.10
N LYS A 48 11.22 0.53 -16.07
CA LYS A 48 10.81 0.84 -17.45
C LYS A 48 9.43 1.53 -17.54
N THR A 49 8.58 1.38 -16.53
CA THR A 49 7.18 1.84 -16.55
C THR A 49 7.01 3.25 -15.98
N HIS A 50 8.03 3.82 -15.33
CA HIS A 50 7.94 5.17 -14.76
C HIS A 50 8.31 6.23 -15.80
N ARG A 51 7.39 7.16 -16.06
CA ARG A 51 7.68 8.33 -16.91
C ARG A 51 8.80 9.15 -16.26
N LYS A 52 9.86 9.40 -17.02
CA LYS A 52 10.92 10.34 -16.66
C LYS A 52 10.39 11.77 -16.80
N LEU A 53 10.77 12.62 -15.87
CA LEU A 53 10.44 14.03 -15.79
C LEU A 53 11.73 14.84 -15.64
N TRP A 54 11.78 16.00 -16.25
CA TRP A 54 12.92 16.92 -16.21
C TRP A 54 12.50 18.28 -15.69
N ASP A 55 13.46 19.04 -15.17
CA ASP A 55 13.27 20.44 -14.83
C ASP A 55 13.16 21.26 -16.13
N GLU A 56 12.09 22.05 -16.23
CA GLU A 56 11.80 22.87 -17.41
C GLU A 56 12.94 23.85 -17.71
N ALA A 57 13.44 24.57 -16.69
CA ALA A 57 14.44 25.61 -16.88
C ALA A 57 15.77 25.01 -17.35
N GLN A 58 16.17 23.87 -16.80
CA GLN A 58 17.36 23.14 -17.23
C GLN A 58 17.24 22.63 -18.67
N ALA A 59 16.13 21.98 -19.00
CA ALA A 59 15.91 21.43 -20.34
C ALA A 59 15.80 22.54 -21.40
N ALA A 60 15.12 23.64 -21.08
CA ALA A 60 14.98 24.77 -21.99
C ALA A 60 16.32 25.52 -22.18
N ALA A 61 17.12 25.70 -21.13
CA ALA A 61 18.47 26.26 -21.26
C ALA A 61 19.34 25.39 -22.16
N PHE A 62 19.33 24.07 -21.96
CA PHE A 62 20.05 23.13 -22.81
C PHE A 62 19.57 23.19 -24.27
N ALA A 63 18.26 23.23 -24.50
CA ALA A 63 17.70 23.33 -25.85
C ALA A 63 18.09 24.62 -26.58
N ARG A 64 18.30 25.73 -25.85
CA ARG A 64 18.80 27.01 -26.38
C ARG A 64 20.32 27.10 -26.48
N GLY A 65 21.06 26.09 -25.99
CA GLY A 65 22.53 26.12 -25.91
C GLY A 65 23.07 27.07 -24.82
N GLU A 66 22.23 27.44 -23.86
CA GLU A 66 22.60 28.26 -22.71
C GLU A 66 23.19 27.39 -21.58
N PRO A 67 23.98 27.98 -20.66
CA PRO A 67 24.41 27.29 -19.46
C PRO A 67 23.22 26.74 -18.65
N VAL A 68 23.28 25.45 -18.30
CA VAL A 68 22.23 24.78 -17.53
C VAL A 68 22.25 25.32 -16.09
N PRO A 69 21.16 25.92 -15.59
CA PRO A 69 21.11 26.42 -14.22
C PRO A 69 21.18 25.28 -13.20
N GLU A 70 21.83 25.51 -12.07
CA GLU A 70 21.84 24.55 -10.97
C GLU A 70 20.44 24.40 -10.35
N LEU A 71 20.17 23.20 -9.84
CA LEU A 71 18.95 22.96 -9.07
C LEU A 71 19.06 23.64 -7.69
N PRO A 72 17.96 24.20 -7.16
CA PRO A 72 17.95 24.72 -5.80
C PRO A 72 18.32 23.63 -4.80
N ALA A 73 18.89 24.03 -3.67
CA ALA A 73 19.16 23.11 -2.56
C ALA A 73 17.86 22.42 -2.10
N LEU A 74 17.98 21.12 -1.81
CA LEU A 74 16.89 20.31 -1.28
C LEU A 74 16.64 20.63 0.20
N GLY A 75 15.42 20.32 0.67
CA GLY A 75 15.01 20.50 2.07
C GLY A 75 13.97 21.60 2.25
N ASN A 76 13.40 22.13 1.17
CA ASN A 76 12.29 23.07 1.28
C ASN A 76 11.01 22.28 1.66
N PRO A 77 10.17 22.80 2.57
CA PRO A 77 8.89 22.18 2.91
C PRO A 77 7.96 21.99 1.70
N ARG A 78 8.14 22.77 0.62
CA ARG A 78 7.37 22.67 -0.63
C ARG A 78 8.08 21.84 -1.71
N ASP A 79 9.15 21.13 -1.37
CA ASP A 79 9.71 20.11 -2.25
C ASP A 79 8.67 19.02 -2.49
N LEU A 80 8.54 18.60 -3.74
CA LEU A 80 7.61 17.55 -4.13
C LEU A 80 8.34 16.20 -4.14
N LEU A 81 7.81 15.27 -3.34
CA LEU A 81 8.29 13.92 -3.15
C LEU A 81 7.53 12.98 -4.08
N ASP A 82 8.25 12.09 -4.76
CA ASP A 82 7.62 10.95 -5.42
C ASP A 82 7.13 9.92 -4.38
N ARG A 83 6.44 8.86 -4.83
CA ARG A 83 5.88 7.85 -3.91
C ARG A 83 6.95 7.18 -3.02
N PRO A 84 8.08 6.67 -3.55
CA PRO A 84 9.18 6.17 -2.71
C PRO A 84 9.69 7.18 -1.69
N GLU A 85 9.89 8.42 -2.10
CA GLU A 85 10.41 9.49 -1.24
C GLU A 85 9.41 9.87 -0.15
N ALA A 86 8.12 9.97 -0.48
CA ALA A 86 7.04 10.21 0.48
C ALA A 86 6.93 9.06 1.48
N ALA A 87 7.04 7.81 1.03
CA ALA A 87 7.03 6.65 1.93
C ALA A 87 8.22 6.68 2.91
N GLN A 88 9.42 6.97 2.39
CA GLN A 88 10.63 7.11 3.21
C GLN A 88 10.49 8.25 4.23
N GLU A 89 10.02 9.41 3.80
CA GLU A 89 9.81 10.58 4.65
C GLU A 89 8.79 10.30 5.76
N ALA A 90 7.74 9.54 5.44
CA ALA A 90 6.73 9.08 6.40
C ALA A 90 7.21 7.93 7.32
N GLY A 91 8.41 7.38 7.10
CA GLY A 91 8.96 6.28 7.88
C GLY A 91 8.31 4.93 7.60
N MET A 92 7.87 4.68 6.36
CA MET A 92 7.28 3.40 5.96
C MET A 92 7.85 2.88 4.63
N SER A 93 7.57 1.62 4.31
CA SER A 93 7.97 1.05 3.02
C SER A 93 7.09 1.60 1.88
N THR A 94 7.66 1.72 0.66
CA THR A 94 6.91 2.08 -0.55
C THR A 94 5.75 1.13 -0.82
N ALA A 95 5.89 -0.16 -0.49
CA ALA A 95 4.83 -1.14 -0.64
C ALA A 95 3.65 -0.85 0.31
N THR A 96 3.93 -0.49 1.56
CA THR A 96 2.90 -0.07 2.53
C THR A 96 2.16 1.16 2.06
N TRP A 97 2.88 2.19 1.60
CA TRP A 97 2.29 3.40 1.05
C TRP A 97 1.37 3.10 -0.13
N THR A 98 1.86 2.32 -1.10
CA THR A 98 1.08 1.93 -2.29
C THR A 98 -0.19 1.17 -1.91
N ARG A 99 -0.09 0.24 -0.93
CA ARG A 99 -1.25 -0.50 -0.42
C ARG A 99 -2.28 0.44 0.23
N TYR A 100 -1.83 1.37 1.06
CA TYR A 100 -2.72 2.33 1.72
C TYR A 100 -3.38 3.28 0.72
N GLU A 101 -2.65 3.75 -0.29
CA GLU A 101 -3.21 4.53 -1.39
C GLU A 101 -4.31 3.75 -2.13
N SER A 102 -4.07 2.47 -2.43
CA SER A 102 -5.08 1.60 -3.07
C SER A 102 -6.32 1.40 -2.19
N MET A 103 -6.12 1.17 -0.88
CA MET A 103 -7.23 1.04 0.08
C MET A 103 -8.05 2.32 0.19
N GLU A 104 -7.41 3.50 0.20
CA GLU A 104 -8.12 4.78 0.21
C GLU A 104 -9.01 4.97 -1.03
N ARG A 105 -8.57 4.53 -2.21
CA ARG A 105 -9.38 4.60 -3.44
C ARG A 105 -10.62 3.70 -3.38
N GLN A 106 -10.57 2.61 -2.60
CA GLN A 106 -11.64 1.62 -2.49
C GLN A 106 -12.56 1.87 -1.29
N ARG A 107 -12.14 2.67 -0.32
CA ARG A 107 -12.85 2.89 0.93
C ARG A 107 -13.88 4.00 0.78
N THR A 108 -15.12 3.71 1.19
CA THR A 108 -16.10 4.76 1.48
C THR A 108 -15.70 5.43 2.80
N ARG A 109 -15.29 6.70 2.75
CA ARG A 109 -14.98 7.46 3.97
C ARG A 109 -16.26 7.77 4.73
N THR A 110 -16.28 7.39 6.01
CA THR A 110 -17.26 7.94 6.95
C THR A 110 -16.77 9.31 7.43
N GLU A 111 -17.69 10.21 7.77
CA GLU A 111 -17.34 11.53 8.29
C GLU A 111 -16.45 11.41 9.54
N GLY A 112 -15.34 12.16 9.56
CA GLY A 112 -14.34 12.10 10.63
C GLY A 112 -13.24 11.03 10.47
N GLU A 113 -13.36 10.11 9.50
CA GLU A 113 -12.28 9.14 9.24
C GLU A 113 -11.09 9.81 8.57
N ARG A 114 -9.89 9.56 9.11
CA ARG A 114 -8.63 10.04 8.55
C ARG A 114 -8.15 9.14 7.41
N PRO A 115 -7.50 9.71 6.39
CA PRO A 115 -7.00 8.91 5.30
C PRO A 115 -5.77 8.10 5.75
N LEU A 116 -5.62 6.89 5.23
CA LEU A 116 -4.49 6.01 5.54
C LEU A 116 -3.16 6.62 5.08
N VAL A 117 -3.17 7.38 3.99
CA VAL A 117 -2.08 8.23 3.48
C VAL A 117 -2.66 9.58 3.02
N PRO A 118 -1.91 10.69 3.07
CA PRO A 118 -2.40 11.96 2.57
C PRO A 118 -2.70 11.87 1.05
N PRO A 119 -3.72 12.60 0.56
CA PRO A 119 -3.93 12.73 -0.88
C PRO A 119 -2.71 13.39 -1.54
N ALA A 120 -2.51 13.10 -2.83
CA ALA A 120 -1.45 13.75 -3.59
C ALA A 120 -1.70 15.26 -3.68
N ASP A 121 -0.66 16.06 -3.48
CA ASP A 121 -0.72 17.52 -3.58
C ASP A 121 -0.69 17.96 -5.06
N ARG A 122 0.03 17.21 -5.90
CA ARG A 122 0.12 17.43 -7.34
C ARG A 122 0.19 16.14 -8.11
N GLU A 123 -0.16 16.21 -9.39
CA GLU A 123 0.02 15.13 -10.35
C GLU A 123 0.72 15.67 -11.60
N PHE A 124 1.77 14.99 -12.06
CA PHE A 124 2.46 15.30 -13.32
C PHE A 124 2.46 14.07 -14.21
N GLY A 125 1.83 14.17 -15.39
CA GLY A 125 1.78 13.07 -16.35
C GLY A 125 1.18 11.77 -15.80
N GLY A 126 0.20 11.86 -14.88
CA GLY A 126 -0.41 10.71 -14.21
C GLY A 126 0.35 10.20 -12.98
N VAL A 127 1.45 10.86 -12.60
CA VAL A 127 2.27 10.47 -11.44
C VAL A 127 1.97 11.40 -10.27
N PRO A 128 1.48 10.87 -9.12
CA PRO A 128 1.20 11.67 -7.93
C PRO A 128 2.47 12.07 -7.18
N PHE A 129 2.45 13.27 -6.60
CA PHE A 129 3.50 13.85 -5.78
C PHE A 129 2.94 14.50 -4.53
N TRP A 130 3.73 14.52 -3.46
CA TRP A 130 3.37 15.09 -2.17
C TRP A 130 4.37 16.14 -1.74
N TYR A 131 3.91 17.24 -1.15
CA TYR A 131 4.83 18.18 -0.52
C TYR A 131 5.49 17.51 0.68
N ARG A 132 6.78 17.79 0.88
CA ARG A 132 7.53 17.40 2.08
C ARG A 132 6.77 17.76 3.35
N ALA A 133 6.26 18.99 3.44
CA ALA A 133 5.46 19.46 4.57
C ALA A 133 4.21 18.61 4.82
N THR A 134 3.51 18.19 3.75
CA THR A 134 2.32 17.33 3.86
C THR A 134 2.68 15.99 4.48
N VAL A 135 3.79 15.39 4.04
CA VAL A 135 4.25 14.09 4.52
C VAL A 135 4.79 14.18 5.95
N GLU A 136 5.53 15.23 6.28
CA GLU A 136 6.01 15.51 7.64
C GLU A 136 4.85 15.71 8.62
N ALA A 137 3.85 16.51 8.24
CA ALA A 137 2.64 16.71 9.05
C ALA A 137 1.88 15.39 9.25
N TYR A 138 1.77 14.57 8.21
CA TYR A 138 1.18 13.23 8.29
C TYR A 138 1.97 12.33 9.26
N ARG A 139 3.30 12.29 9.16
CA ARG A 139 4.17 11.51 10.06
C ARG A 139 4.02 11.96 11.51
N ALA A 140 4.05 13.27 11.76
CA ALA A 140 3.82 13.83 13.10
C ALA A 140 2.45 13.42 13.65
N SER A 141 1.41 13.47 12.80
CA SER A 141 0.05 13.09 13.19
C SER A 141 -0.10 11.62 13.61
N ARG A 142 0.77 10.73 13.08
CA ARG A 142 0.82 9.29 13.39
C ARG A 142 1.67 8.98 14.63
N ALA A 143 2.66 9.83 14.92
CA ALA A 143 3.53 9.67 16.09
C ALA A 143 2.83 10.04 17.42
N ASP A 144 1.81 10.91 17.34
CA ASP A 144 1.01 11.39 18.47
C ASP A 144 0.45 10.23 19.34
N PRO A 145 0.89 10.10 20.62
CA PRO A 145 0.47 9.05 21.54
C PRO A 145 -1.02 9.04 21.85
N GLU A 146 -1.68 10.20 21.90
CA GLU A 146 -3.13 10.28 22.14
C GLU A 146 -3.92 9.61 21.00
N ARG A 147 -3.32 9.55 19.81
CA ARG A 147 -3.90 9.00 18.58
C ARG A 147 -3.57 7.52 18.36
N LYS A 148 -2.64 6.94 19.12
CA LYS A 148 -2.37 5.48 19.12
C LYS A 148 -3.40 4.67 19.92
N ARG A 149 -4.33 5.32 20.62
CA ARG A 149 -5.37 4.67 21.45
C ARG A 149 -6.42 3.88 20.65
N GLY A 150 -6.45 3.97 19.32
CA GLY A 150 -7.38 3.23 18.45
C GLY A 150 -6.92 1.82 18.03
N GLY A 151 -5.71 1.40 18.43
CA GLY A 151 -5.15 0.08 18.08
C GLY A 151 -5.38 -1.01 19.13
N GLY A 152 -6.25 -0.74 20.11
CA GLY A 152 -6.66 -1.70 21.13
C GLY A 152 -8.00 -2.33 20.77
N ARG A 153 -8.15 -3.61 21.14
CA ARG A 153 -9.43 -4.30 21.23
C ARG A 153 -10.50 -3.37 21.83
N PRO A 154 -11.70 -3.23 21.24
CA PRO A 154 -12.75 -2.39 21.81
C PRO A 154 -12.96 -2.76 23.28
N ALA A 155 -13.01 -1.75 24.16
CA ALA A 155 -13.36 -1.97 25.55
C ALA A 155 -14.72 -2.67 25.61
N GLY A 156 -14.75 -3.91 26.11
CA GLY A 156 -15.95 -4.76 26.15
C GLY A 156 -15.99 -5.94 25.18
N SER A 157 -14.99 -6.13 24.30
CA SER A 157 -14.86 -7.41 23.58
C SER A 157 -14.22 -8.45 24.51
N THR A 158 -15.05 -9.16 25.26
CA THR A 158 -14.64 -10.39 25.95
C THR A 158 -14.40 -11.47 24.89
N GLU A 159 -13.32 -12.25 24.99
CA GLU A 159 -13.29 -13.53 24.26
C GLU A 159 -14.44 -14.36 24.80
N SER A 160 -15.38 -14.78 23.95
CA SER A 160 -16.47 -15.67 24.39
C SER A 160 -15.92 -16.96 25.01
N VAL A 161 -14.69 -17.36 24.60
CA VAL A 161 -13.92 -18.45 25.18
C VAL A 161 -12.43 -18.06 25.18
N PRO A 162 -11.73 -18.07 26.33
CA PRO A 162 -10.29 -17.86 26.39
C PRO A 162 -9.56 -18.81 25.44
N ARG A 163 -8.61 -18.29 24.66
CA ARG A 163 -7.88 -19.08 23.64
C ARG A 163 -7.17 -20.33 24.20
N THR A 164 -6.83 -20.34 25.48
CA THR A 164 -6.25 -21.48 26.21
C THR A 164 -7.24 -22.61 26.47
N GLU A 165 -8.55 -22.31 26.51
CA GLU A 165 -9.62 -23.27 26.80
C GLU A 165 -10.29 -23.81 25.53
N LEU A 166 -10.04 -23.16 24.38
CA LEU A 166 -10.73 -23.45 23.13
C LEU A 166 -10.55 -24.90 22.66
N SER A 167 -9.37 -25.48 22.84
CA SER A 167 -9.11 -26.88 22.47
C SER A 167 -9.90 -27.87 23.34
N ALA A 168 -10.01 -27.61 24.65
CA ALA A 168 -10.78 -28.46 25.56
C ALA A 168 -12.28 -28.37 25.26
N ARG A 169 -12.80 -27.17 25.01
CA ARG A 169 -14.21 -26.94 24.64
C ARG A 169 -14.60 -27.55 23.31
N VAL A 170 -13.71 -27.52 22.31
CA VAL A 170 -13.93 -28.21 21.03
C VAL A 170 -13.95 -29.73 21.23
N ALA A 171 -13.09 -30.28 22.10
CA ALA A 171 -13.10 -31.71 22.40
C ALA A 171 -14.38 -32.16 23.15
N GLU A 172 -14.90 -31.34 24.07
CA GLU A 172 -16.21 -31.57 24.71
C GLU A 172 -17.34 -31.62 23.67
N LEU A 173 -17.44 -30.59 22.81
CA LEU A 173 -18.46 -30.50 21.78
C LEU A 173 -18.35 -31.58 20.69
N LEU A 174 -17.17 -32.13 20.45
CA LEU A 174 -17.01 -33.25 19.51
C LEU A 174 -17.61 -34.56 20.03
N ASN A 175 -17.75 -34.71 21.35
CA ASN A 175 -18.40 -35.86 21.97
C ASN A 175 -19.91 -35.64 22.18
N GLU A 176 -20.41 -34.43 21.94
CA GLU A 176 -21.83 -34.12 22.00
C GLU A 176 -22.55 -34.50 20.70
N GLN A 177 -23.79 -34.95 20.87
CA GLN A 177 -24.69 -35.24 19.77
C GLN A 177 -25.78 -34.15 19.70
N THR A 178 -26.31 -33.96 18.49
CA THR A 178 -27.55 -33.22 18.24
C THR A 178 -28.75 -33.97 18.81
N ASP A 179 -29.89 -33.30 18.93
CA ASP A 179 -31.14 -33.91 19.42
C ASP A 179 -31.57 -35.13 18.57
N ASP A 180 -31.13 -35.18 17.30
CA ASP A 180 -31.33 -36.30 16.37
C ASP A 180 -30.27 -37.42 16.51
N GLY A 181 -29.43 -37.40 17.54
CA GLY A 181 -28.41 -38.41 17.82
C GLY A 181 -27.17 -38.36 16.93
N LYS A 182 -27.02 -37.33 16.08
CA LYS A 182 -25.87 -37.18 15.17
C LYS A 182 -24.76 -36.35 15.81
N PRO A 183 -23.47 -36.66 15.57
CA PRO A 183 -22.36 -35.84 16.05
C PRO A 183 -22.44 -34.41 15.51
N LEU A 184 -22.07 -33.44 16.34
CA LEU A 184 -22.07 -32.03 15.94
C LEU A 184 -21.13 -31.76 14.78
N SER A 185 -21.60 -30.97 13.82
CA SER A 185 -20.79 -30.56 12.68
C SER A 185 -19.85 -29.41 13.05
N THR A 186 -18.74 -29.25 12.33
CA THR A 186 -17.80 -28.14 12.53
C THR A 186 -18.47 -26.75 12.49
N PRO A 187 -19.43 -26.49 11.58
CA PRO A 187 -20.26 -25.27 11.64
C PRO A 187 -21.02 -25.09 12.96
N ASP A 188 -21.62 -26.14 13.51
CA ASP A 188 -22.38 -26.08 14.77
C ASP A 188 -21.46 -25.76 15.96
N ILE A 189 -20.27 -26.38 15.98
CA ILE A 189 -19.23 -26.12 16.97
C ILE A 189 -18.76 -24.66 16.88
N ALA A 190 -18.56 -24.13 15.66
CA ALA A 190 -18.18 -22.74 15.46
C ALA A 190 -19.25 -21.76 15.97
N GLN A 191 -20.53 -22.08 15.70
CA GLN A 191 -21.67 -21.28 16.15
C GLN A 191 -21.80 -21.29 17.67
N ARG A 192 -21.72 -22.48 18.31
CA ARG A 192 -21.84 -22.62 19.76
C ARG A 192 -20.72 -21.91 20.53
N LEU A 193 -19.49 -21.93 20.00
CA LEU A 193 -18.34 -21.26 20.63
C LEU A 193 -18.20 -19.78 20.24
N GLY A 194 -19.03 -19.29 19.31
CA GLY A 194 -18.94 -17.92 18.81
C GLY A 194 -17.60 -17.61 18.11
N ILE A 195 -17.00 -18.60 17.45
CA ILE A 195 -15.70 -18.47 16.77
C ILE A 195 -15.83 -18.57 15.25
N ASN A 196 -14.82 -18.08 14.52
CA ASN A 196 -14.77 -18.24 13.07
C ASN A 196 -14.63 -19.73 12.69
N TYR A 197 -15.34 -20.15 11.65
CA TYR A 197 -15.29 -21.51 11.07
C TYR A 197 -13.86 -22.05 10.86
N ARG A 198 -12.93 -21.25 10.31
CA ARG A 198 -11.53 -21.67 10.11
C ARG A 198 -10.80 -21.95 11.42
N THR A 199 -11.17 -21.23 12.48
CA THR A 199 -10.62 -21.49 13.83
C THR A 199 -11.21 -22.78 14.38
N ALA A 200 -12.53 -22.97 14.30
CA ALA A 200 -13.18 -24.22 14.69
C ALA A 200 -12.59 -25.45 13.97
N LEU A 201 -12.48 -25.37 12.63
CA LEU A 201 -11.93 -26.44 11.79
C LEU A 201 -10.51 -26.83 12.23
N ARG A 202 -9.63 -25.85 12.47
CA ARG A 202 -8.26 -26.13 12.93
C ARG A 202 -8.23 -26.92 14.25
N HIS A 203 -9.08 -26.55 15.22
CA HIS A 203 -9.14 -27.23 16.50
C HIS A 203 -9.83 -28.60 16.41
N VAL A 204 -10.84 -28.77 15.55
CA VAL A 204 -11.48 -30.06 15.29
C VAL A 204 -10.52 -31.04 14.63
N THR A 205 -9.76 -30.60 13.61
CA THR A 205 -8.75 -31.43 12.96
C THR A 205 -7.67 -31.86 13.95
N ALA A 206 -7.14 -30.93 14.75
CA ALA A 206 -6.14 -31.25 15.76
C ALA A 206 -6.66 -32.21 16.84
N ALA A 207 -7.92 -32.08 17.26
CA ALA A 207 -8.54 -32.98 18.25
C ALA A 207 -8.76 -34.40 17.69
N ARG A 208 -9.15 -34.51 16.41
CA ARG A 208 -9.31 -35.80 15.71
C ARG A 208 -7.98 -36.50 15.46
N GLU A 209 -6.91 -35.74 15.21
CA GLU A 209 -5.55 -36.28 15.09
C GLU A 209 -5.02 -36.81 16.43
N GLN A 210 -5.44 -36.21 17.55
CA GLN A 210 -5.05 -36.63 18.91
C GLN A 210 -5.87 -37.79 19.47
N ASN A 211 -7.06 -38.06 18.90
CA ASN A 211 -7.94 -39.14 19.34
C ASN A 211 -8.50 -39.88 18.11
N PRO A 212 -7.78 -40.88 17.56
CA PRO A 212 -8.21 -41.60 16.38
C PRO A 212 -9.39 -42.53 16.75
N VAL A 213 -10.61 -42.02 16.64
CA VAL A 213 -11.80 -42.86 16.56
C VAL A 213 -11.75 -43.60 15.22
N ALA A 214 -11.89 -44.92 15.27
CA ALA A 214 -11.82 -45.83 14.13
C ALA A 214 -12.72 -45.38 12.96
N PRO A 215 -12.32 -45.64 11.70
CA PRO A 215 -13.10 -45.23 10.54
C PRO A 215 -14.51 -45.83 10.56
N ASP A 216 -15.47 -44.94 10.36
CA ASP A 216 -16.89 -45.22 10.17
C ASP A 216 -17.07 -46.30 9.08
N GLN A 217 -17.61 -47.45 9.49
CA GLN A 217 -18.05 -48.50 8.57
C GLN A 217 -19.42 -48.13 8.02
N ASP A 218 -19.44 -47.20 7.05
CA ASP A 218 -20.60 -47.01 6.20
C ASP A 218 -20.14 -46.81 4.75
N ARG A 219 -19.67 -47.92 4.17
CA ARG A 219 -19.52 -48.07 2.73
C ARG A 219 -19.77 -49.52 2.30
N THR A 220 -20.99 -49.99 2.53
CA THR A 220 -21.62 -51.12 1.82
C THR A 220 -23.12 -51.00 2.16
N LEU A 221 -24.04 -50.82 1.23
CA LEU A 221 -24.43 -51.70 0.14
C LEU A 221 -25.29 -50.94 -0.88
N ASP A 222 -25.16 -51.38 -2.15
CA ASP A 222 -26.11 -51.35 -3.28
C ASP A 222 -27.11 -50.18 -3.46
#